data_AF-A0A815XSG6-F1
#
_entry.id   AF-A0A815XSG6-F1
#
_cell.length_a   1.000
_cell.length_b   1.000
_cell.length_c   1.000
_cell.angle_alpha   90.00
_cell.angle_beta   90.00
_cell.angle_gamma   90.00
#
_symmetry.space_group_name_H-M   'P 1'
#
loop_
_entity.id
_entity.type
_entity.pdbx_description
1 polymer ?
#
loop_
_entity_poly.entity_id
_entity_poly.type
_entity_poly.pdbx_seq_one_letter_code
_entity_poly.pdbx_strand_id
1 'polypeptide(L)'
;MVILKRMALVKSIYRLKIHHFFILSFFFITSSIIGFNLKQYFEEYFIDFSEYDDKITIWSNDYHISPINDLKHLLTPLGVRFIDKSLSGACYLTQTCAKNLRIISSANGMNPTKQIRRKFYEYYKNHPLMNRVDAFVCFHPAAMCELFMPFNRTIIVIASTRYELGRFSVEEWNQWNRNLRTIASDPRYALTS
;
A
#
# COMPACT_ATOMS: atom_id res chain seq x y z
N MET A 1 -4.56 5.67 -12.48
CA MET A 1 -5.76 5.01 -13.03
C MET A 1 -5.57 3.51 -13.33
N VAL A 2 -4.35 3.04 -13.65
CA VAL A 2 -4.08 1.60 -13.96
C VAL A 2 -4.08 0.69 -12.72
N ILE A 3 -3.52 1.13 -11.58
CA ILE A 3 -3.42 0.31 -10.35
C ILE A 3 -4.81 -0.01 -9.75
N LEU A 4 -5.71 0.98 -9.73
CA LEU A 4 -7.06 0.81 -9.17
C LEU A 4 -7.98 -0.04 -10.06
N LYS A 5 -7.90 0.08 -11.38
CA LYS A 5 -8.62 -0.84 -12.29
C LYS A 5 -8.25 -2.30 -12.03
N ARG A 6 -6.98 -2.57 -11.67
CA ARG A 6 -6.53 -3.92 -11.33
C ARG A 6 -7.07 -4.41 -9.99
N MET A 7 -7.10 -3.56 -8.96
CA MET A 7 -7.67 -3.93 -7.65
C MET A 7 -9.20 -4.06 -7.67
N ALA A 8 -9.91 -3.25 -8.46
CA ALA A 8 -11.36 -3.36 -8.65
C ALA A 8 -11.74 -4.67 -9.40
N LEU A 9 -10.93 -5.09 -10.37
CA LEU A 9 -11.09 -6.39 -11.02
C LEU A 9 -10.99 -7.54 -10.01
N VAL A 10 -9.99 -7.48 -9.11
CA VAL A 10 -9.82 -8.45 -8.03
C VAL A 10 -11.08 -8.52 -7.15
N LYS A 11 -11.66 -7.37 -6.76
CA LYS A 11 -12.86 -7.30 -5.92
C LYS A 11 -14.12 -7.87 -6.59
N SER A 12 -14.29 -7.63 -7.90
CA SER A 12 -15.38 -8.21 -8.70
C SER A 12 -15.29 -9.74 -8.77
N ILE A 13 -14.08 -10.27 -8.93
CA ILE A 13 -13.80 -11.72 -8.97
C ILE A 13 -14.08 -12.39 -7.61
N TYR A 14 -13.75 -11.75 -6.48
CA TYR A 14 -14.09 -12.28 -5.15
C TYR A 14 -15.61 -12.31 -4.89
N ARG A 15 -16.38 -11.36 -5.44
CA ARG A 15 -17.84 -11.35 -5.32
C ARG A 15 -18.50 -12.47 -6.13
N LEU A 16 -17.91 -12.85 -7.27
CA LEU A 16 -18.32 -14.03 -8.05
C LEU A 16 -18.03 -15.36 -7.34
N LYS A 17 -16.93 -15.46 -6.57
CA LYS A 17 -16.59 -16.67 -5.80
C LYS A 17 -17.63 -17.03 -4.72
N ILE A 18 -18.25 -16.04 -4.09
CA ILE A 18 -19.24 -16.28 -3.01
C ILE A 18 -20.58 -16.77 -3.59
N HIS A 19 -21.00 -16.27 -4.76
CA HIS A 19 -22.20 -16.78 -5.43
C HIS A 19 -22.01 -18.18 -6.03
N HIS A 20 -20.80 -18.52 -6.51
CA HIS A 20 -20.54 -19.88 -7.03
C HIS A 20 -20.36 -20.95 -5.95
N PHE A 21 -19.96 -20.59 -4.73
CA PHE A 21 -19.89 -21.55 -3.63
C PHE A 21 -21.28 -22.07 -3.20
N PHE A 22 -22.34 -21.25 -3.37
CA PHE A 22 -23.72 -21.66 -3.14
C PHE A 22 -24.32 -22.49 -4.29
N ILE A 23 -23.81 -22.36 -5.51
CA ILE A 23 -24.25 -23.19 -6.65
C ILE A 23 -23.59 -24.58 -6.59
N LEU A 24 -22.34 -24.66 -6.10
CA LEU A 24 -21.61 -25.92 -5.96
C LEU A 24 -22.18 -26.85 -4.86
N SER A 25 -22.77 -26.31 -3.79
CA SER A 25 -23.44 -27.14 -2.78
C SER A 25 -24.76 -27.74 -3.25
N PHE A 26 -25.39 -27.17 -4.29
CA PHE A 26 -26.60 -27.75 -4.92
C PHE A 26 -26.26 -28.89 -5.89
N PHE A 27 -25.07 -28.90 -6.48
CA PHE A 27 -24.63 -29.94 -7.43
C PHE A 27 -24.03 -31.19 -6.77
N PHE A 28 -23.68 -31.14 -5.48
CA PHE A 28 -23.17 -32.31 -4.75
C PHE A 28 -24.25 -33.35 -4.40
N ILE A 29 -25.53 -33.04 -4.57
CA ILE A 29 -26.63 -33.99 -4.31
C ILE A 29 -27.00 -34.78 -5.58
N THR A 30 -26.52 -34.38 -6.77
CA THR A 30 -26.87 -35.06 -8.04
C THR A 30 -25.70 -35.70 -8.78
N SER A 31 -24.46 -35.60 -8.28
CA SER A 31 -23.26 -36.04 -9.00
C SER A 31 -22.85 -37.50 -8.79
N SER A 32 -23.64 -38.33 -8.11
CA SER A 32 -23.38 -39.78 -8.04
C SER A 32 -23.55 -40.53 -9.38
N ILE A 33 -23.88 -39.85 -10.48
CA ILE A 33 -24.22 -40.49 -11.76
C ILE A 33 -23.27 -40.13 -12.92
N ILE A 34 -22.45 -39.08 -12.83
CA ILE A 34 -21.61 -38.68 -13.97
C ILE A 34 -20.19 -38.41 -13.48
N GLY A 35 -19.25 -39.27 -13.90
CA GLY A 35 -17.82 -39.15 -13.64
C GLY A 35 -17.23 -37.89 -14.28
N PHE A 36 -17.47 -36.74 -13.66
CA PHE A 36 -16.94 -35.46 -14.08
C PHE A 36 -15.57 -35.24 -13.43
N ASN A 37 -14.54 -35.14 -14.26
CA ASN A 37 -13.16 -34.95 -13.81
C ASN A 37 -12.95 -33.49 -13.36
N LEU A 38 -13.18 -33.23 -12.07
CA LEU A 38 -13.04 -31.92 -11.41
C LEU A 38 -11.65 -31.27 -11.57
N LYS A 39 -10.63 -32.03 -11.96
CA LYS A 39 -9.27 -31.51 -12.16
C LYS A 39 -9.19 -30.52 -13.32
N GLN A 40 -10.02 -30.68 -14.35
CA GLN A 40 -10.00 -29.83 -15.53
C GLN A 40 -10.65 -28.46 -15.29
N TYR A 41 -11.59 -28.36 -14.35
CA TYR A 41 -12.28 -27.09 -14.02
C TYR A 41 -11.45 -26.17 -13.11
N PHE A 42 -10.50 -26.71 -12.33
CA PHE A 42 -9.71 -25.92 -11.39
C PHE A 42 -8.50 -25.21 -12.02
N GLU A 43 -7.98 -25.68 -13.16
CA GLU A 43 -6.87 -25.02 -13.85
C GLU A 43 -7.31 -23.83 -14.71
N GLU A 44 -8.57 -23.76 -15.13
CA GLU A 44 -9.06 -22.73 -16.08
C GLU A 44 -9.31 -21.36 -15.43
N TYR A 45 -9.25 -21.26 -14.10
CA TYR A 45 -9.39 -19.99 -13.34
C TYR A 45 -8.11 -19.54 -12.63
N PHE A 46 -6.96 -20.15 -12.95
CA PHE A 46 -5.68 -19.58 -12.60
C PHE A 46 -5.37 -18.47 -13.60
N ILE A 47 -5.78 -17.24 -13.29
CA ILE A 47 -5.32 -16.06 -14.04
C ILE A 47 -3.81 -16.04 -13.88
N ASP A 48 -3.11 -16.37 -14.96
CA ASP A 48 -1.66 -16.27 -15.01
C ASP A 48 -1.27 -14.79 -14.99
N PHE A 49 -0.83 -14.32 -13.82
CA PHE A 49 -0.30 -12.96 -13.65
C PHE A 49 1.12 -12.83 -14.23
N SER A 50 1.68 -13.85 -14.89
CA SER A 50 3.03 -13.83 -15.44
C SER A 50 3.23 -12.82 -16.59
N GLU A 51 2.16 -12.39 -17.25
CA GLU A 51 2.28 -11.53 -18.45
C GLU A 51 2.38 -10.02 -18.15
N TYR A 52 2.22 -9.59 -16.89
CA TYR A 52 2.36 -8.17 -16.52
C TYR A 52 3.70 -7.89 -15.83
N ASP A 53 4.71 -7.54 -16.64
CA ASP A 53 6.11 -7.34 -16.20
C ASP A 53 6.33 -6.10 -15.28
N ASP A 54 5.36 -5.19 -15.20
CA ASP A 54 5.45 -4.01 -14.32
C ASP A 54 5.05 -4.32 -12.87
N LYS A 55 6.02 -4.83 -12.09
CA LYS A 55 5.89 -5.04 -10.64
C LYS A 55 5.73 -3.71 -9.89
N ILE A 56 4.54 -3.48 -9.33
CA ILE A 56 4.22 -2.33 -8.46
C ILE A 56 5.21 -2.27 -7.30
N THR A 57 5.78 -1.10 -7.05
CA THR A 57 6.73 -0.86 -5.98
C THR A 57 6.21 0.19 -5.00
N ILE A 58 6.03 -0.21 -3.75
CA ILE A 58 5.54 0.62 -2.66
C ILE A 58 6.70 1.07 -1.78
N TRP A 59 6.78 2.38 -1.52
CA TRP A 59 7.73 2.96 -0.57
C TRP A 59 7.11 3.15 0.81
N SER A 60 7.85 2.83 1.87
CA SER A 60 7.48 3.12 3.25
C SER A 60 8.65 3.72 4.03
N ASN A 61 8.34 4.74 4.84
CA ASN A 61 9.09 5.11 6.03
C ASN A 61 8.13 4.96 7.20
N ASP A 62 8.54 4.30 8.27
CA ASP A 62 7.65 4.06 9.40
C ASP A 62 8.43 3.91 10.72
N TYR A 63 7.81 4.33 11.82
CA TYR A 63 8.32 4.16 13.18
C TYR A 63 7.84 2.86 13.84
N HIS A 64 6.91 2.13 13.22
CA HIS A 64 6.56 0.75 13.57
C HIS A 64 6.93 -0.23 12.46
N ILE A 65 7.35 -1.44 12.84
CA ILE A 65 7.77 -2.47 11.87
C ILE A 65 6.62 -3.41 11.48
N SER A 66 5.59 -3.54 12.32
CA SER A 66 4.53 -4.54 12.14
C SER A 66 3.57 -4.20 11.00
N PRO A 67 3.01 -2.98 10.88
CA PRO A 67 2.02 -2.69 9.84
C PRO A 67 2.55 -2.88 8.41
N ILE A 68 3.80 -2.50 8.16
CA ILE A 68 4.44 -2.73 6.86
C ILE A 68 4.73 -4.22 6.60
N ASN A 69 4.99 -5.01 7.63
CA ASN A 69 5.15 -6.46 7.49
C ASN A 69 3.83 -7.13 7.12
N ASP A 70 2.70 -6.69 7.67
CA ASP A 70 1.39 -7.20 7.28
C ASP A 70 1.12 -6.92 5.79
N LEU A 71 1.42 -5.71 5.31
CA LEU A 71 1.30 -5.40 3.89
C LEU A 71 2.24 -6.24 3.02
N LYS A 72 3.49 -6.44 3.45
CA LYS A 72 4.44 -7.30 2.73
C LYS A 72 3.93 -8.73 2.63
N HIS A 73 3.42 -9.28 3.73
CA HIS A 73 2.87 -10.63 3.78
C HIS A 73 1.69 -10.79 2.81
N LEU A 74 0.80 -9.81 2.76
CA LEU A 74 -0.39 -9.85 1.91
C LEU A 74 -0.10 -9.59 0.42
N LEU A 75 0.80 -8.65 0.11
CA LEU A 75 0.94 -8.11 -1.25
C LEU A 75 2.15 -8.65 -2.02
N THR A 76 3.20 -9.14 -1.35
CA THR A 76 4.35 -9.75 -2.04
C THR A 76 3.96 -10.97 -2.87
N PRO A 77 3.08 -11.88 -2.40
CA PRO A 77 2.58 -12.99 -3.23
C PRO A 77 1.86 -12.55 -4.50
N LEU A 78 1.36 -11.31 -4.52
CA LEU A 78 0.70 -10.70 -5.69
C LEU A 78 1.70 -9.93 -6.59
N GLY A 79 3.00 -10.10 -6.37
CA GLY A 79 4.06 -9.47 -7.17
C GLY A 79 4.42 -8.04 -6.76
N VAL A 80 3.87 -7.51 -5.65
CA VAL A 80 4.19 -6.16 -5.17
C VAL A 80 5.56 -6.17 -4.48
N ARG A 81 6.39 -5.18 -4.82
CA ARG A 81 7.69 -4.94 -4.20
C ARG A 81 7.59 -3.83 -3.16
N PHE A 82 8.48 -3.89 -2.17
CA PHE A 82 8.55 -2.88 -1.12
C PHE A 82 9.95 -2.29 -1.00
N ILE A 83 10.01 -0.96 -0.96
CA ILE A 83 11.18 -0.21 -0.49
C ILE A 83 10.85 0.28 0.91
N ASP A 84 11.22 -0.51 1.91
CA ASP A 84 11.01 -0.19 3.32
C ASP A 84 12.29 0.38 3.93
N LYS A 85 12.20 1.62 4.39
CA LYS A 85 13.27 2.39 5.03
C LYS A 85 12.79 2.80 6.42
N SER A 86 12.72 1.82 7.31
CA SER A 86 12.18 1.98 8.66
C SER A 86 13.02 2.95 9.51
N LEU A 87 12.32 3.81 10.23
CA LEU A 87 12.84 4.74 11.23
C LEU A 87 12.63 4.22 12.67
N SER A 88 12.05 3.03 12.82
CA SER A 88 11.80 2.39 14.11
C SER A 88 13.09 2.02 14.83
N GLY A 89 13.11 2.15 16.15
CA GLY A 89 14.20 1.60 16.98
C GLY A 89 14.30 0.07 16.91
N ALA A 90 13.23 -0.62 16.50
CA ALA A 90 13.17 -2.08 16.37
C ALA A 90 13.44 -2.59 14.94
N CYS A 91 13.85 -1.72 14.01
CA CYS A 91 14.04 -2.07 12.59
C CYS A 91 15.05 -3.20 12.32
N TYR A 92 15.92 -3.49 13.30
CA TYR A 92 16.94 -4.54 13.18
C TYR A 92 16.31 -5.94 13.17
N LEU A 93 15.14 -6.12 13.79
CA LEU A 93 14.40 -7.39 13.82
C LEU A 93 13.92 -7.80 12.43
N THR A 94 13.70 -6.83 11.54
CA THR A 94 13.18 -7.03 10.18
C THR A 94 14.19 -6.71 9.09
N GLN A 95 15.42 -6.33 9.46
CA GLN A 95 16.48 -5.90 8.55
C GLN A 95 16.08 -4.72 7.61
N THR A 96 15.15 -3.86 8.06
CA THR A 96 14.59 -2.76 7.24
C THR A 96 15.09 -1.37 7.67
N CYS A 97 16.09 -1.32 8.56
CA CYS A 97 16.66 -0.05 9.04
C CYS A 97 17.09 0.85 7.89
N ALA A 98 16.72 2.13 7.98
CA ALA A 98 17.06 3.17 7.02
C ALA A 98 18.56 3.52 7.04
N LYS A 99 19.41 2.73 6.35
CA LYS A 99 20.87 2.99 6.28
C LYS A 99 21.28 4.12 5.33
N ASN A 100 20.51 4.35 4.27
CA ASN A 100 20.81 5.30 3.19
C ASN A 100 19.68 6.31 2.92
N LEU A 101 18.80 6.50 3.90
CA LEU A 101 17.78 7.55 3.86
C LEU A 101 18.44 8.89 4.19
N ARG A 102 18.22 9.89 3.34
CA ARG A 102 18.76 11.23 3.53
C ARG A 102 17.65 12.20 3.94
N ILE A 103 18.06 13.33 4.52
CA ILE A 103 17.21 14.44 5.00
C ILE A 103 16.38 14.12 6.24
N ILE A 104 15.70 12.97 6.28
CA ILE A 104 14.97 12.50 7.45
C ILE A 104 15.71 11.35 8.15
N SER A 105 15.50 11.24 9.45
CA SER A 105 16.03 10.21 10.34
C SER A 105 15.04 9.95 11.47
N SER A 106 15.33 8.98 12.35
CA SER A 106 14.51 8.71 13.54
C SER A 106 14.36 9.94 14.45
N ALA A 107 15.31 10.87 14.43
CA ALA A 107 15.29 12.08 15.25
C ALA A 107 14.35 13.18 14.72
N ASN A 108 14.07 13.24 13.42
CA ASN A 108 13.30 14.33 12.82
C ASN A 108 12.11 13.89 11.93
N GLY A 109 11.93 12.59 11.71
CA GLY A 109 10.87 12.04 10.85
C GLY A 109 9.48 12.05 11.49
N MET A 110 9.39 12.11 12.82
CA MET A 110 8.11 12.11 13.56
C MET A 110 7.34 13.43 13.34
N ASN A 111 8.03 14.57 13.34
CA ASN A 111 7.43 15.87 13.02
C ASN A 111 8.37 16.67 12.10
N PRO A 112 8.44 16.34 10.80
CA PRO A 112 9.33 17.03 9.88
C PRO A 112 8.79 18.43 9.61
N THR A 113 9.59 19.46 9.89
CA THR A 113 9.23 20.86 9.60
C THR A 113 9.00 21.09 8.10
N LYS A 114 8.30 22.18 7.73
CA LYS A 114 8.11 22.56 6.32
C LYS A 114 9.43 22.64 5.54
N GLN A 115 10.51 23.10 6.18
CA GLN A 115 11.84 23.15 5.56
C GLN A 115 12.41 21.76 5.32
N ILE A 116 12.27 20.83 6.27
CA ILE A 116 12.71 19.43 6.12
C ILE A 116 11.90 18.74 5.02
N ARG A 117 10.57 18.92 4.99
CA ARG A 117 9.73 18.37 3.91
C ARG A 117 10.14 18.86 2.53
N ARG A 118 10.43 20.17 2.39
CA ARG A 118 10.96 20.74 1.15
C ARG A 118 12.32 20.13 0.77
N LYS A 119 13.28 20.07 1.71
CA LYS A 119 14.60 19.45 1.45
C LYS A 119 14.48 17.99 1.02
N PHE A 120 13.53 17.25 1.60
CA PHE A 120 13.28 15.85 1.27
C PHE A 120 12.82 15.71 -0.18
N TYR A 121 11.81 16.50 -0.57
CA TYR A 121 11.33 16.51 -1.95
C TYR A 121 12.44 16.91 -2.94
N GLU A 122 13.16 18.00 -2.66
CA GLU A 122 14.23 18.48 -3.54
C GLU A 122 15.35 17.44 -3.75
N TYR A 123 15.71 16.70 -2.70
CA TYR A 123 16.70 15.63 -2.80
C TYR A 123 16.20 14.44 -3.64
N TYR A 124 14.95 14.01 -3.42
CA TYR A 124 14.43 12.77 -3.99
C TYR A 124 13.70 12.94 -5.33
N LYS A 125 13.27 14.15 -5.74
CA LYS A 125 12.43 14.36 -6.94
C LYS A 125 13.03 13.81 -8.24
N ASN A 126 14.37 13.83 -8.36
CA ASN A 126 15.10 13.32 -9.51
C ASN A 126 15.96 12.08 -9.16
N HIS A 127 15.80 11.52 -7.96
CA HIS A 127 16.65 10.44 -7.48
C HIS A 127 16.23 9.12 -8.16
N PRO A 128 17.17 8.31 -8.70
CA PRO A 128 16.83 7.08 -9.45
C PRO A 128 15.97 6.09 -8.65
N LEU A 129 16.16 6.04 -7.34
CA LEU A 129 15.35 5.23 -6.43
C LEU A 129 13.87 5.64 -6.45
N MET A 130 13.57 6.94 -6.55
CA MET A 130 12.20 7.46 -6.52
C MET A 130 11.48 7.25 -7.85
N ASN A 131 12.22 7.19 -8.97
CA ASN A 131 11.66 6.88 -10.29
C ASN A 131 11.03 5.48 -10.35
N ARG A 132 11.43 4.58 -9.45
CA ARG A 132 10.91 3.21 -9.36
C ARG A 132 9.72 3.07 -8.41
N VAL A 133 9.28 4.16 -7.75
CA VAL A 133 8.21 4.13 -6.76
C VAL A 133 6.87 4.47 -7.43
N ASP A 134 5.92 3.56 -7.31
CA ASP A 134 4.57 3.71 -7.85
C ASP A 134 3.61 4.32 -6.82
N ALA A 135 3.82 3.97 -5.55
CA ALA A 135 3.00 4.41 -4.43
C ALA A 135 3.82 4.59 -3.15
N PHE A 136 3.34 5.46 -2.28
CA PHE A 136 3.81 5.63 -0.92
C PHE A 136 2.76 5.10 0.05
N VAL A 137 3.21 4.49 1.14
CA VAL A 137 2.36 4.12 2.28
C VAL A 137 2.92 4.74 3.55
N CYS A 138 2.03 5.28 4.40
CA CYS A 138 2.39 5.82 5.70
C CYS A 138 1.52 5.22 6.80
N PHE A 139 2.15 4.87 7.92
CA PHE A 139 1.46 4.34 9.09
C PHE A 139 1.69 5.19 10.33
N HIS A 140 2.92 5.21 10.84
CA HIS A 140 3.28 5.89 12.08
C HIS A 140 4.47 6.85 11.88
N PRO A 141 4.24 8.17 11.95
CA PRO A 141 2.93 8.83 11.98
C PRO A 141 2.25 8.87 10.59
N ALA A 142 0.91 8.85 10.56
CA ALA A 142 0.15 8.99 9.32
C ALA A 142 0.43 10.34 8.63
N ALA A 143 0.61 11.42 9.41
CA ALA A 143 0.96 12.75 8.91
C ALA A 143 2.33 12.82 8.21
N MET A 144 3.16 11.77 8.30
CA MET A 144 4.40 11.67 7.52
C MET A 144 4.13 11.63 6.00
N CYS A 145 2.91 11.28 5.58
CA CYS A 145 2.49 11.33 4.18
C CYS A 145 2.61 12.72 3.53
N GLU A 146 2.68 13.80 4.31
CA GLU A 146 2.95 15.14 3.78
C GLU A 146 4.33 15.26 3.11
N LEU A 147 5.29 14.37 3.42
CA LEU A 147 6.56 14.27 2.69
C LEU A 147 6.36 13.87 1.22
N PHE A 148 5.33 13.07 0.96
CA PHE A 148 5.15 12.39 -0.32
C PHE A 148 4.14 13.09 -1.25
N MET A 149 3.30 13.98 -0.70
CA MET A 149 2.32 14.76 -1.47
C MET A 149 2.90 15.44 -2.73
N PRO A 150 4.11 16.05 -2.71
CA PRO A 150 4.65 16.74 -3.88
C PRO A 150 5.11 15.81 -5.02
N PHE A 151 5.22 14.49 -4.79
CA PHE A 151 5.70 13.55 -5.81
C PHE A 151 4.63 13.16 -6.83
N ASN A 152 3.37 13.55 -6.62
CA ASN A 152 2.28 13.27 -7.54
C ASN A 152 2.16 11.75 -7.85
N ARG A 153 2.25 10.91 -6.82
CA ARG A 153 2.10 9.43 -6.89
C ARG A 153 1.00 8.96 -5.95
N THR A 154 0.60 7.70 -6.06
CA THR A 154 -0.36 7.08 -5.13
C THR A 154 0.09 7.22 -3.68
N ILE A 155 -0.79 7.69 -2.80
CA ILE A 155 -0.52 7.75 -1.36
C ILE A 155 -1.58 6.94 -0.63
N ILE A 156 -1.12 5.95 0.14
CA ILE A 156 -1.93 5.08 0.98
C ILE A 156 -1.71 5.54 2.42
N VAL A 157 -2.75 6.09 3.05
CA VAL A 157 -2.70 6.52 4.45
C VAL A 157 -3.37 5.44 5.30
N ILE A 158 -2.63 4.83 6.22
CA ILE A 158 -3.16 3.85 7.18
C ILE A 158 -2.89 4.39 8.57
N ALA A 159 -3.90 4.95 9.25
CA ALA A 159 -3.73 5.39 10.63
C ALA A 159 -3.67 4.16 11.57
N SER A 160 -2.50 3.55 11.73
CA SER A 160 -2.30 2.40 12.63
C SER A 160 -2.38 2.77 14.11
N THR A 161 -2.17 4.05 14.44
CA THR A 161 -2.38 4.61 15.78
C THR A 161 -3.14 5.94 15.67
N ARG A 162 -2.65 7.01 16.30
CA ARG A 162 -3.23 8.36 16.26
C ARG A 162 -2.94 9.01 14.91
N TYR A 163 -3.97 9.37 14.17
CA TYR A 163 -3.81 9.91 12.81
C TYR A 163 -3.20 11.31 12.80
N GLU A 164 -3.37 12.07 13.88
CA GLU A 164 -2.83 13.42 14.09
C GLU A 164 -1.38 13.44 14.58
N LEU A 165 -0.80 12.28 14.91
CA LEU A 165 0.54 12.21 15.46
C LEU A 165 1.56 12.90 14.55
N GLY A 166 2.48 13.66 15.15
CA GLY A 166 3.42 14.51 14.43
C GLY A 166 2.89 15.91 14.12
N ARG A 167 1.63 16.23 14.44
CA ARG A 167 1.06 17.58 14.34
C ARG A 167 0.52 17.96 15.70
N PHE A 168 1.32 18.69 16.48
CA PHE A 168 1.07 18.89 17.90
C PHE A 168 0.31 20.18 18.21
N SER A 169 0.18 21.08 17.24
CA SER A 169 -0.66 22.28 17.35
C SER A 169 -1.99 22.12 16.62
N VAL A 170 -3.00 22.90 17.03
CA VAL A 170 -4.32 22.94 16.37
C VAL A 170 -4.20 23.37 14.91
N GLU A 171 -3.31 24.32 14.62
CA GLU A 171 -3.04 24.83 13.28
C GLU A 171 -2.43 23.73 12.39
N GLU A 172 -1.44 23.01 12.92
CA GLU A 172 -0.80 21.88 12.24
C GLU A 172 -1.80 20.75 11.96
N TRP A 173 -2.65 20.43 12.94
CA TRP A 173 -3.67 19.40 12.79
C TRP A 173 -4.74 19.81 11.76
N ASN A 174 -5.19 21.07 11.78
CA ASN A 174 -6.10 21.60 10.78
C ASN A 174 -5.50 21.57 9.37
N GLN A 175 -4.19 21.84 9.24
CA GLN A 175 -3.49 21.68 7.97
C GLN A 175 -3.44 20.22 7.52
N TRP A 176 -3.17 19.29 8.44
CA TRP A 176 -3.19 17.86 8.14
C TRP A 176 -4.57 17.38 7.70
N ASN A 177 -5.65 17.83 8.36
CA ASN A 177 -7.03 17.52 7.95
C ASN A 177 -7.34 18.02 6.53
N ARG A 178 -6.83 19.21 6.13
CA ARG A 178 -6.95 19.68 4.74
C ARG A 178 -6.19 18.78 3.77
N ASN A 179 -4.98 18.39 4.13
CA ASN A 179 -4.15 17.50 3.30
C ASN A 179 -4.79 16.12 3.13
N LEU A 180 -5.40 15.56 4.18
CA LEU A 180 -6.16 14.33 4.10
C LEU A 180 -7.34 14.42 3.14
N ARG A 181 -8.07 15.54 3.13
CA ARG A 181 -9.14 15.78 2.15
C ARG A 181 -8.59 15.86 0.73
N THR A 182 -7.46 16.54 0.53
CA THR A 182 -6.79 16.59 -0.77
C THR A 182 -6.39 15.20 -1.24
N ILE A 183 -5.77 14.40 -0.37
CA ILE A 183 -5.42 13.00 -0.65
C ILE A 183 -6.72 12.24 -1.00
N ALA A 184 -7.73 12.22 -0.14
CA ALA A 184 -8.96 11.47 -0.36
C ALA A 184 -9.73 11.89 -1.64
N SER A 185 -9.64 13.16 -2.05
CA SER A 185 -10.29 13.66 -3.27
C SER A 185 -9.58 13.26 -4.56
N ASP A 186 -8.36 12.73 -4.47
CA ASP A 186 -7.59 12.32 -5.64
C ASP A 186 -8.20 11.04 -6.24
N PRO A 187 -8.65 11.06 -7.51
CA PRO A 187 -9.24 9.89 -8.15
C PRO A 187 -8.24 8.72 -8.29
N ARG A 188 -6.94 8.95 -8.10
CA ARG A 188 -5.94 7.89 -8.04
C ARG A 188 -5.99 7.09 -6.75
N TYR A 189 -6.65 7.59 -5.70
CA TYR A 189 -6.74 6.95 -4.38
C TYR A 189 -8.16 6.52 -4.04
N ALA A 190 -9.16 6.90 -4.86
CA ALA A 190 -10.53 6.44 -4.71
C ALA A 190 -10.62 4.94 -5.00
N LEU A 191 -10.87 4.13 -3.97
CA LEU A 191 -11.35 2.76 -4.11
C LEU A 191 -12.82 2.83 -4.56
N THR A 192 -13.09 3.20 -5.81
CA THR A 192 -14.46 3.13 -6.33
C THR A 192 -14.84 1.66 -6.48
N SER A 193 -15.68 1.20 -5.56
CA SER A 193 -16.37 -0.10 -5.60
C SER A 193 -17.37 -0.16 -6.74
#